data_AF-A0A0W8FBA4-F1
#
_entry.id   AF-A0A0W8FBA4-F1
#
_cell.length_a   1.000
_cell.length_b   1.000
_cell.length_c   1.000
_cell.angle_alpha   90.00
_cell.angle_beta   90.00
_cell.angle_gamma   90.00
#
_symmetry.space_group_name_H-M   'P 1'
#
loop_
_entity.id
_entity.type
_entity.pdbx_description
1 polymer ?
#
loop_
_entity_poly.entity_id
_entity_poly.type
_entity_poly.pdbx_seq_one_letter_code
_entity_poly.pdbx_strand_id
1 'polypeptide(L)' 'MNKRVQVVFTPEQWALIENFRGELGNGDAEIVRNIVLAWLAEKSIISTNAKNKLNKNQR' A
#
# COMPACT_ATOMS: atom_id res chain seq x y z
N MET A 1 -5.11 0.64 -16.12
CA MET A 1 -3.69 0.58 -16.56
C MET A 1 -2.86 0.09 -15.40
N ASN A 2 -2.21 -1.06 -15.51
CA ASN A 2 -1.39 -1.58 -14.41
C ASN A 2 0.04 -1.08 -14.60
N LYS A 3 0.56 -0.33 -13.63
CA LYS A 3 1.96 0.08 -13.57
C LYS A 3 2.71 -0.97 -12.74
N ARG A 4 3.82 -1.48 -13.26
CA ARG A 4 4.69 -2.44 -12.57
C ARG A 4 5.97 -1.72 -12.13
N VAL A 5 6.36 -1.92 -10.88
CA VAL A 5 7.61 -1.42 -10.30
C VAL A 5 8.31 -2.61 -9.68
N GLN A 6 9.57 -2.85 -10.07
CA GLN A 6 10.40 -3.87 -9.45
C GLN A 6 11.09 -3.28 -8.24
N VAL A 7 11.03 -3.99 -7.12
CA VAL A 7 11.73 -3.65 -5.87
C VAL A 7 12.54 -4.84 -5.41
N VAL A 8 13.65 -4.56 -4.72
CA VAL A 8 14.53 -5.60 -4.16
C VAL A 8 14.49 -5.44 -2.65
N PHE A 9 14.17 -6.54 -1.96
CA PHE A 9 14.21 -6.65 -0.51
C PHE A 9 15.39 -7.54 -0.11
N THR A 10 15.98 -7.28 1.05
CA THR A 10 16.92 -8.25 1.65
C THR A 10 16.15 -9.51 2.08
N PRO A 11 16.82 -10.65 2.28
CA PRO A 11 16.17 -11.87 2.77
C PRO A 11 15.42 -11.66 4.09
N GLU A 12 15.98 -10.87 5.00
CA GLU A 12 15.39 -10.58 6.31
C GLU A 12 14.15 -9.70 6.19
N GLN A 13 14.18 -8.71 5.29
CA GLN A 13 13.00 -7.89 4.97
C GLN A 13 11.89 -8.74 4.35
N TRP A 14 12.25 -9.65 3.46
CA TRP A 14 11.28 -10.56 2.84
C TRP A 14 10.65 -11.52 3.85
N ALA A 15 11.47 -12.10 4.74
CA ALA A 15 10.98 -12.97 5.82
C ALA A 15 9.97 -12.26 6.73
N LEU A 16 10.17 -10.96 7.00
CA LEU A 16 9.20 -10.16 7.74
C LEU A 16 7.90 -9.95 6.95
N ILE A 17 7.99 -9.67 5.64
CA ILE A 17 6.82 -9.48 4.76
C ILE A 17 6.02 -10.78 4.61
N GLU A 18 6.69 -11.93 4.53
CA GLU A 18 6.05 -13.22 4.31
C GLU A 18 5.14 -13.65 5.47
N ASN A 19 5.41 -13.21 6.70
CA ASN A 19 4.54 -13.46 7.86
C ASN A 19 3.12 -12.93 7.68
N PHE A 20 2.89 -11.99 6.76
CA PHE A 20 1.56 -11.44 6.48
C PHE A 20 0.77 -12.21 5.42
N ARG A 21 1.32 -13.31 4.88
CA ARG A 21 0.60 -14.14 3.90
C ARG A 21 -0.62 -14.78 4.55
N GLY A 22 -1.76 -14.72 3.86
CA GLY A 22 -3.06 -15.16 4.37
C GLY A 22 -3.82 -14.09 5.14
N GLU A 23 -3.12 -13.15 5.80
CA GLU A 23 -3.74 -12.00 6.48
C GLU A 23 -3.91 -10.80 5.55
N LEU A 24 -2.81 -10.38 4.90
CA LEU A 24 -2.79 -9.25 3.96
C LEU A 24 -2.88 -9.70 2.49
N GLY A 25 -3.20 -10.97 2.26
CA GLY A 25 -3.44 -11.55 0.95
C GLY A 25 -2.53 -12.73 0.64
N ASN A 26 -2.73 -13.31 -0.55
CA ASN A 26 -2.12 -14.60 -0.90
C ASN A 26 -0.92 -14.45 -1.84
N GLY A 27 -0.88 -13.38 -2.64
CA GLY A 27 0.21 -13.09 -3.57
C GLY A 27 1.16 -12.01 -3.06
N ASP A 28 2.43 -12.11 -3.44
CA ASP A 28 3.51 -11.19 -3.02
C ASP A 28 3.20 -9.72 -3.32
N ALA A 29 2.79 -9.43 -4.56
CA ALA A 29 2.42 -8.09 -4.98
C ALA A 29 1.18 -7.55 -4.24
N GLU A 30 0.28 -8.43 -3.82
CA GLU A 30 -0.90 -8.07 -3.05
C GLU A 30 -0.56 -7.74 -1.59
N ILE A 31 0.28 -8.56 -0.96
CA ILE A 31 0.77 -8.32 0.40
C ILE A 31 1.48 -6.95 0.45
N VAL A 32 2.44 -6.72 -0.47
CA VAL A 32 3.16 -5.45 -0.56
C VAL A 32 2.21 -4.27 -0.82
N ARG A 33 1.24 -4.42 -1.72
CA ARG A 33 0.22 -3.39 -1.99
C ARG A 33 -0.57 -3.06 -0.72
N ASN A 34 -1.02 -4.06 0.02
CA ASN A 34 -1.86 -3.87 1.19
C ASN A 34 -1.07 -3.24 2.35
N ILE A 35 0.21 -3.59 2.52
CA ILE A 35 1.12 -2.91 3.45
C ILE A 35 1.23 -1.42 3.09
N VAL A 36 1.46 -1.08 1.82
CA VAL A 36 1.56 0.31 1.36
C VAL A 36 0.24 1.08 1.62
N LEU A 37 -0.91 0.48 1.31
CA LEU A 37 -2.21 1.09 1.56
C LEU A 37 -2.46 1.32 3.06
N ALA A 38 -2.14 0.35 3.90
CA ALA A 38 -2.28 0.46 5.35
C ALA A 38 -1.42 1.59 5.90
N TRP A 39 -0.16 1.70 5.47
CA TRP A 39 0.74 2.77 5.91
C TRP A 39 0.26 4.16 5.44
N LEU A 40 -0.17 4.28 4.18
CA LEU A 40 -0.73 5.54 3.66
C LEU A 40 -2.01 5.96 4.39
N ALA A 41 -2.82 4.99 4.84
CA ALA A 41 -3.99 5.24 5.66
C ALA A 41 -3.59 5.71 7.07
N GLU A 42 -2.64 5.03 7.71
CA GLU A 42 -2.11 5.38 9.04
C GLU A 42 -1.55 6.81 9.07
N LYS A 43 -0.83 7.22 8.03
CA LYS A 43 -0.30 8.59 7.89
C LYS A 43 -1.35 9.61 7.45
N SER A 44 -2.62 9.24 7.39
CA SER A 44 -3.73 10.11 6.94
C SER A 44 -3.51 10.71 5.54
N ILE A 45 -2.64 10.12 4.72
CA ILE A 45 -2.34 10.63 3.37
C ILE A 45 -3.55 10.38 2.47
N ILE A 46 -4.19 9.21 2.57
CA ILE A 46 -5.39 8.88 1.80
C ILE A 46 -6.54 9.82 2.16
N SER A 47 -6.82 10.01 3.45
CA SER A 47 -7.93 10.86 3.92
C SER A 47 -7.72 12.33 3.57
N THR A 48 -6.50 12.84 3.72
CA THR A 48 -6.13 14.22 3.34
C THR A 48 -6.33 14.46 1.85
N ASN A 49 -5.84 13.55 1.01
CA ASN A 49 -6.01 13.67 -0.44
C ASN A 49 -7.48 13.54 -0.87
N ALA A 50 -8.26 12.67 -0.23
CA ALA A 50 -9.68 12.52 -0.51
C ALA A 50 -10.45 13.82 -0.22
N LYS A 51 -10.24 14.44 0.94
CA LYS A 51 -10.85 15.74 1.31
C LYS A 51 -10.49 16.83 0.32
N ASN A 52 -9.21 16.93 -0.05
CA ASN A 52 -8.74 17.93 -1.01
C ASN A 52 -9.39 17.78 -2.40
N LYS A 53 -9.64 16.54 -2.85
CA LYS A 53 -10.36 16.29 -4.11
C LYS A 53 -11.82 16.74 -4.04
N LEU A 54 -12.52 16.44 -2.94
CA LEU A 54 -13.90 16.89 -2.73
C LEU A 54 -13.99 18.42 -2.76
N ASN A 55 -13.09 19.11 -2.06
CA ASN A 55 -13.05 20.58 -2.01
C ASN A 55 -12.74 21.22 -3.39
N LYS A 56 -11.91 20.56 -4.22
CA LYS A 56 -11.62 21.04 -5.58
C LYS A 56 -12.82 20.90 -6.52
N ASN A 57 -13.60 19.84 -6.38
CA ASN A 57 -14.77 19.58 -7.23
C ASN A 57 -15.98 20.46 -6.87
N GLN A 58 -15.96 21.14 -5.71
CA GLN A 58 -16.99 22.08 -5.28
C GLN A 58 -16.70 23.54 -5.68
N ARG A 59 -15.60 23.79 -6.38
CA ARG A 59 -15.21 25.10 -6.95
C ARG A 59 -15.32 25.04 -8.46
#